data_AF-A0A6N6VTU4-F1
#
_entry.id   AF-A0A6N6VTU4-F1
#
_cell.length_a   1.000
_cell.length_b   1.000
_cell.length_c   1.000
_cell.angle_alpha   90.00
_cell.angle_beta   90.00
_cell.angle_gamma   90.00
#
_symmetry.space_group_name_H-M   'P 1'
#
loop_
_entity.id
_entity.type
_entity.pdbx_description
1 polymer ?
#
loop_
_entity_poly.entity_id
_entity_poly.type
_entity_poly.pdbx_seq_one_letter_code
_entity_poly.pdbx_strand_id
1 'polypeptide(L)'
;MKKNNSNTEHKTFKTRIPRNIRSFAINNFGVEFRVAETLEKANIIGLPEEANKHDALYIEKSAVVFVKKFTEFDPTDLNFILLHELGHAILDFYKNEAGLKIEERDEEIKANGIAFAIAALLKIPVSETMIKNLNRFLCLSEGEQIQWEF
;
A
#
# COMPACT_ATOMS: atom_id res chain seq x y z
N MET A 1 -20.54 37.61 7.59
CA MET A 1 -19.99 36.24 7.60
C MET A 1 -19.89 35.74 6.17
N LYS A 2 -18.68 35.70 5.58
CA LYS A 2 -18.45 35.08 4.27
C LYS A 2 -18.17 33.60 4.50
N LYS A 3 -18.99 32.72 3.90
CA LYS A 3 -18.72 31.28 3.86
C LYS A 3 -17.52 31.07 2.93
N ASN A 4 -16.38 30.69 3.49
CA ASN A 4 -15.26 30.19 2.69
C ASN A 4 -15.62 28.77 2.23
N ASN A 5 -16.15 28.66 1.01
CA ASN A 5 -16.14 27.39 0.29
C ASN A 5 -14.70 27.18 -0.20
N SER A 6 -13.87 26.49 0.57
CA SER A 6 -12.66 25.88 0.04
C SER A 6 -13.08 24.70 -0.83
N ASN A 7 -13.39 24.97 -2.10
CA ASN A 7 -13.39 23.95 -3.14
C ASN A 7 -11.92 23.56 -3.35
N THR A 8 -11.42 22.66 -2.53
CA THR A 8 -10.16 21.97 -2.79
C THR A 8 -10.43 21.07 -3.99
N GLU A 9 -9.97 21.46 -5.17
CA GLU A 9 -10.02 20.57 -6.34
C GLU A 9 -9.19 19.32 -6.01
N HIS A 10 -9.86 18.17 -5.86
CA HIS A 10 -9.19 16.89 -5.66
C HIS A 10 -8.40 16.57 -6.93
N LYS A 11 -7.07 16.67 -6.86
CA LYS A 11 -6.20 16.39 -7.98
C LYS A 11 -6.14 14.88 -8.21
N THR A 12 -6.54 14.44 -9.40
CA THR A 12 -6.46 13.03 -9.78
C THR A 12 -5.16 12.75 -10.54
N PHE A 13 -4.49 11.66 -10.21
CA PHE A 13 -3.26 11.19 -10.84
C PHE A 13 -3.50 9.87 -11.58
N LYS A 14 -2.80 9.67 -12.69
CA LYS A 14 -2.77 8.36 -13.37
C LYS A 14 -1.78 7.45 -12.66
N THR A 15 -2.24 6.29 -12.23
CA THR A 15 -1.42 5.31 -11.53
C THR A 15 -0.30 4.78 -12.41
N ARG A 16 0.92 4.81 -11.89
CA ARG A 16 2.09 4.17 -12.49
C ARG A 16 2.85 3.42 -11.41
N ILE A 17 2.98 2.12 -11.60
CA ILE A 17 3.73 1.25 -10.69
C ILE A 17 5.23 1.35 -11.05
N PRO A 18 6.10 1.77 -10.12
CA PRO A 18 7.53 1.77 -10.35
C PRO A 18 8.07 0.40 -10.74
N ARG A 19 9.03 0.38 -11.68
CA ARG A 19 9.59 -0.88 -12.21
C ARG A 19 10.28 -1.70 -11.12
N ASN A 20 11.01 -1.05 -10.21
CA ASN A 20 11.67 -1.70 -9.09
C ASN A 20 10.66 -2.38 -8.14
N ILE A 21 9.54 -1.72 -7.78
CA ILE A 21 8.46 -2.35 -6.99
C ILE A 21 7.89 -3.56 -7.73
N ARG A 22 7.51 -3.38 -9.00
CA ARG A 22 6.92 -4.45 -9.81
C ARG A 22 7.84 -5.66 -9.92
N SER A 23 9.12 -5.43 -10.24
CA SER A 23 10.11 -6.51 -10.37
C SER A 23 10.40 -7.18 -9.04
N PHE A 24 10.48 -6.42 -7.95
CA PHE A 24 10.70 -6.99 -6.62
C PHE A 24 9.55 -7.91 -6.20
N ALA A 25 8.30 -7.47 -6.37
CA ALA A 25 7.11 -8.25 -6.01
C ALA A 25 7.02 -9.58 -6.78
N ILE A 26 7.11 -9.53 -8.12
CA ILE A 26 6.95 -10.73 -8.94
C ILE A 26 8.12 -11.72 -8.77
N ASN A 27 9.36 -11.22 -8.68
CA ASN A 27 10.54 -12.09 -8.64
C ASN A 27 10.76 -12.77 -7.28
N ASN A 28 10.30 -12.15 -6.18
CA ASN A 28 10.55 -12.67 -4.83
C ASN A 28 9.31 -13.33 -4.21
N PHE A 29 8.11 -12.89 -4.58
CA PHE A 29 6.87 -13.34 -3.92
C PHE A 29 5.80 -13.81 -4.91
N GLY A 30 6.08 -13.79 -6.22
CA GLY A 30 5.09 -14.18 -7.23
C GLY A 30 3.89 -13.23 -7.33
N VAL A 31 3.99 -12.02 -6.77
CA VAL A 31 2.88 -11.07 -6.68
C VAL A 31 2.80 -10.21 -7.94
N GLU A 32 1.65 -10.20 -8.59
CA GLU A 32 1.38 -9.39 -9.78
C GLU A 32 0.59 -8.13 -9.40
N PHE A 33 1.02 -6.96 -9.88
CA PHE A 33 0.19 -5.76 -9.79
C PHE A 33 -0.62 -5.52 -11.07
N ARG A 34 -1.95 -5.37 -10.92
CA ARG A 34 -2.89 -5.09 -12.01
C ARG A 34 -3.53 -3.72 -11.86
N VAL A 35 -3.28 -2.84 -12.82
CA VAL A 35 -3.85 -1.49 -12.86
C VAL A 35 -5.09 -1.49 -13.73
N ALA A 36 -6.27 -1.20 -13.17
CA ALA A 36 -7.52 -1.10 -13.93
C ALA A 36 -8.52 -0.15 -13.26
N GLU A 37 -9.62 0.17 -13.94
CA GLU A 37 -10.66 1.05 -13.37
C GLU A 37 -11.52 0.33 -12.33
N THR A 38 -11.70 -0.98 -12.50
CA THR A 38 -12.50 -1.85 -11.61
C THR A 38 -11.82 -3.22 -11.50
N LEU A 39 -12.21 -3.99 -10.48
CA LEU A 39 -11.80 -5.38 -10.28
C LEU A 39 -12.16 -6.25 -11.50
N GLU A 40 -13.35 -6.07 -12.06
CA GLU A 40 -13.79 -6.78 -13.27
C GLU A 40 -12.85 -6.53 -14.46
N LYS A 41 -12.48 -5.26 -14.70
CA LYS A 41 -11.53 -4.90 -15.78
C LYS A 41 -10.11 -5.41 -15.52
N ALA A 42 -9.77 -5.73 -14.28
CA ALA A 42 -8.52 -6.40 -13.91
C ALA A 42 -8.62 -7.95 -14.00
N ASN A 43 -9.74 -8.48 -14.48
CA ASN A 43 -10.07 -9.91 -14.50
C ASN A 43 -10.01 -10.55 -13.11
N ILE A 44 -10.50 -9.83 -12.10
CA ILE A 44 -10.67 -10.32 -10.73
C ILE A 44 -12.16 -10.54 -10.48
N ILE A 45 -12.54 -11.78 -10.19
CA ILE A 45 -13.93 -12.23 -10.06
C ILE A 45 -14.15 -12.76 -8.64
N GLY A 46 -15.36 -12.59 -8.11
CA GLY A 46 -15.77 -13.17 -6.82
C GLY A 46 -15.53 -12.30 -5.59
N LEU A 47 -15.17 -11.02 -5.79
CA LEU A 47 -15.16 -10.01 -4.74
C LEU A 47 -16.43 -9.14 -4.83
N PRO A 48 -16.94 -8.63 -3.69
CA PRO A 48 -18.10 -7.74 -3.65
C PRO A 48 -17.79 -6.39 -4.31
N GLU A 49 -18.81 -5.69 -4.82
CA GLU A 49 -18.63 -4.42 -5.54
C GLU A 49 -17.97 -3.36 -4.67
N GLU A 50 -18.22 -3.38 -3.37
CA GLU A 50 -17.63 -2.49 -2.37
C GLU A 50 -16.10 -2.54 -2.35
N ALA A 51 -15.48 -3.65 -2.78
CA ALA A 51 -14.03 -3.77 -2.86
C ALA A 51 -13.42 -2.80 -3.91
N ASN A 52 -14.22 -2.31 -4.88
CA ASN A 52 -13.80 -1.24 -5.80
C ASN A 52 -13.67 0.13 -5.10
N LYS A 53 -14.02 0.28 -3.82
CA LYS A 53 -13.81 1.53 -3.07
C LYS A 53 -12.33 1.75 -2.77
N HIS A 54 -11.56 0.68 -2.59
CA HIS A 54 -10.14 0.76 -2.27
C HIS A 54 -9.31 1.23 -3.49
N ASP A 55 -8.31 2.08 -3.26
CA ASP A 55 -7.36 2.52 -4.29
C ASP A 55 -6.37 1.42 -4.68
N ALA A 56 -6.01 0.57 -3.73
CA ALA A 56 -5.29 -0.67 -3.96
C ALA A 56 -5.83 -1.76 -3.04
N LEU A 57 -5.69 -3.02 -3.43
CA LEU A 57 -6.17 -4.16 -2.67
C LEU A 57 -5.38 -5.42 -3.03
N TYR A 58 -4.72 -6.04 -2.05
CA TYR A 58 -4.16 -7.37 -2.18
C TYR A 58 -5.25 -8.45 -2.15
N ILE A 59 -5.12 -9.43 -3.04
CA ILE A 59 -6.07 -10.51 -3.25
C ILE A 59 -5.31 -11.82 -3.10
N GLU A 60 -5.44 -12.41 -1.91
CA GLU A 60 -4.75 -13.61 -1.46
C GLU A 60 -4.82 -14.75 -2.49
N LYS A 61 -6.04 -15.14 -2.88
CA LYS A 61 -6.31 -16.30 -3.74
C LYS A 61 -5.60 -16.28 -5.10
N SER A 62 -5.28 -15.10 -5.62
CA SER A 62 -4.65 -14.94 -6.93
C SER A 62 -3.25 -14.35 -6.86
N ALA A 63 -2.74 -14.03 -5.66
CA ALA A 63 -1.51 -13.28 -5.47
C ALA A 63 -1.44 -11.99 -6.33
N VAL A 64 -2.56 -11.29 -6.43
CA VAL A 64 -2.67 -10.04 -7.22
C VAL A 64 -2.89 -8.86 -6.28
N VAL A 65 -2.18 -7.76 -6.55
CA VAL A 65 -2.55 -6.45 -6.02
C VAL A 65 -3.31 -5.69 -7.11
N PHE A 66 -4.61 -5.50 -6.90
CA PHE A 66 -5.40 -4.57 -7.70
C PHE A 66 -5.00 -3.14 -7.36
N VAL A 67 -4.89 -2.28 -8.36
CA VAL A 67 -4.65 -0.85 -8.17
C VAL A 67 -5.55 -0.08 -9.11
N LYS A 68 -6.26 0.93 -8.61
CA LYS A 68 -7.06 1.81 -9.44
C LYS A 68 -6.20 2.51 -10.48
N LYS A 69 -6.73 2.63 -11.69
CA LYS A 69 -6.08 3.33 -12.81
C LYS A 69 -5.84 4.80 -12.54
N PHE A 70 -6.68 5.40 -11.71
CA PHE A 70 -6.61 6.79 -11.29
C PHE A 70 -6.77 6.86 -9.78
N THR A 71 -6.02 7.74 -9.13
CA THR A 71 -5.99 7.88 -7.68
C THR A 71 -5.81 9.33 -7.26
N GLU A 72 -6.17 9.66 -6.01
CA GLU A 72 -5.93 10.99 -5.43
C GLU A 72 -4.55 11.09 -4.75
N PHE A 73 -3.85 9.97 -4.60
CA PHE A 73 -2.50 9.96 -4.03
C PHE A 73 -1.46 10.50 -5.00
N ASP A 74 -0.56 11.31 -4.47
CA ASP A 74 0.64 11.67 -5.22
C ASP A 74 1.54 10.43 -5.44
N PRO A 75 2.54 10.50 -6.33
CA PRO A 75 3.39 9.36 -6.63
C PRO A 75 4.15 8.76 -5.43
N THR A 76 4.46 9.57 -4.42
CA THR A 76 5.23 9.10 -3.24
C THR A 76 4.31 8.34 -2.30
N ASP A 77 3.12 8.88 -2.01
CA ASP A 77 2.11 8.19 -1.20
C ASP A 77 1.57 6.94 -1.91
N LEU A 78 1.44 6.97 -3.23
CA LEU A 78 1.10 5.77 -4.00
C LEU A 78 2.14 4.66 -3.79
N ASN A 79 3.44 4.99 -3.76
CA ASN A 79 4.47 3.98 -3.52
C ASN A 79 4.30 3.32 -2.14
N PHE A 80 3.95 4.11 -1.12
CA PHE A 80 3.66 3.56 0.20
C PHE A 80 2.50 2.56 0.15
N ILE A 81 1.39 2.92 -0.48
CA ILE A 81 0.21 2.05 -0.61
C ILE A 81 0.57 0.76 -1.35
N LEU A 82 1.29 0.85 -2.48
CA LEU A 82 1.70 -0.32 -3.24
C LEU A 82 2.58 -1.28 -2.42
N LEU A 83 3.49 -0.72 -1.61
CA LEU A 83 4.38 -1.48 -0.74
C LEU A 83 3.64 -2.05 0.48
N HIS A 84 2.61 -1.37 0.97
CA HIS A 84 1.73 -1.83 2.03
C HIS A 84 0.92 -3.05 1.59
N GLU A 85 0.29 -3.01 0.42
CA GLU A 85 -0.40 -4.18 -0.15
C GLU A 85 0.56 -5.35 -0.41
N LEU A 86 1.79 -5.06 -0.85
CA LEU A 86 2.83 -6.08 -0.95
C LEU A 86 3.23 -6.64 0.43
N GLY A 87 3.18 -5.81 1.48
CA GLY A 87 3.34 -6.23 2.87
C GLY A 87 2.31 -7.28 3.27
N HIS A 88 1.03 -7.08 2.95
CA HIS A 88 -0.01 -8.10 3.15
C HIS A 88 0.29 -9.39 2.41
N ALA A 89 0.73 -9.30 1.15
CA ALA A 89 1.09 -10.48 0.38
C ALA A 89 2.26 -11.27 0.99
N ILE A 90 3.25 -10.58 1.53
CA ILE A 90 4.39 -11.22 2.22
C ILE A 90 3.93 -11.87 3.53
N LEU A 91 3.08 -11.19 4.29
CA LEU A 91 2.52 -11.77 5.52
C LEU A 91 1.72 -13.03 5.23
N ASP A 92 0.89 -13.00 4.19
CA ASP A 92 0.13 -14.17 3.72
C ASP A 92 1.05 -15.34 3.34
N PHE A 93 2.09 -15.07 2.54
CA PHE A 93 3.09 -16.08 2.19
C PHE A 93 3.67 -16.75 3.45
N TYR A 94 4.08 -15.99 4.47
CA TYR A 94 4.63 -16.57 5.70
C TYR A 94 3.59 -17.22 6.62
N LYS A 95 2.33 -16.75 6.61
CA LYS A 95 1.24 -17.43 7.32
C LYS A 95 1.04 -18.83 6.74
N ASN A 96 1.01 -18.93 5.40
CA ASN A 96 0.74 -20.17 4.68
C ASN A 96 1.94 -21.13 4.64
N GLU A 97 3.15 -20.63 4.38
CA GLU A 97 4.36 -21.46 4.21
C GLU A 97 5.07 -21.75 5.54
N ALA A 98 5.07 -20.80 6.48
CA ALA A 98 5.84 -20.90 7.72
C ALA A 98 4.97 -21.05 8.98
N GLY A 99 3.63 -21.08 8.83
CA GLY A 99 2.70 -21.17 9.96
C GLY A 99 2.75 -19.95 10.87
N LEU A 100 3.15 -18.79 10.35
CA LEU A 100 3.23 -17.55 11.11
C LEU A 100 1.84 -17.18 11.64
N LYS A 101 1.72 -16.99 12.96
CA LYS A 101 0.48 -16.53 13.59
C LYS A 101 0.57 -15.03 13.86
N ILE A 102 -0.29 -14.27 13.20
CA ILE A 102 -0.42 -12.82 13.39
C ILE A 102 -1.88 -12.55 13.73
N GLU A 103 -2.11 -11.73 14.75
CA GLU A 103 -3.44 -11.21 15.04
C GLU A 103 -3.84 -10.21 13.95
N GLU A 104 -5.09 -10.28 13.49
CA GLU A 104 -5.61 -9.43 12.41
C GLU A 104 -5.37 -7.94 12.68
N ARG A 105 -5.52 -7.49 13.94
CA ARG A 105 -5.26 -6.10 14.34
C ARG A 105 -3.80 -5.65 14.14
N ASP A 106 -2.86 -6.57 14.16
CA ASP A 106 -1.43 -6.29 14.00
C ASP A 106 -0.99 -6.40 12.54
N GLU A 107 -1.85 -6.92 11.67
CA GLU A 107 -1.53 -7.16 10.27
C GLU A 107 -1.25 -5.86 9.52
N GLU A 108 -2.12 -4.87 9.68
CA GLU A 108 -1.95 -3.51 9.14
C GLU A 108 -0.64 -2.87 9.60
N ILE A 109 -0.35 -3.02 10.89
CA ILE A 109 0.85 -2.47 11.53
C ILE A 109 2.09 -3.15 10.92
N LYS A 110 2.11 -4.48 10.83
CA LYS A 110 3.21 -5.24 10.24
C LYS A 110 3.36 -4.98 8.74
N ALA A 111 2.28 -4.85 7.98
CA ALA A 111 2.30 -4.50 6.57
C ALA A 111 2.95 -3.13 6.36
N ASN A 112 2.65 -2.14 7.21
CA ASN A 112 3.33 -0.84 7.21
C ASN A 112 4.83 -0.95 7.49
N GLY A 113 5.23 -1.75 8.47
CA GLY A 113 6.64 -1.99 8.78
C GLY A 113 7.40 -2.64 7.61
N ILE A 114 6.79 -3.63 6.95
CA ILE A 114 7.33 -4.27 5.75
C ILE A 114 7.42 -3.27 4.60
N ALA A 115 6.39 -2.45 4.39
CA ALA A 115 6.38 -1.43 3.35
C ALA A 115 7.58 -0.47 3.49
N PHE A 116 7.84 0.00 4.71
CA PHE A 116 9.00 0.85 4.99
C PHE A 116 10.33 0.12 4.72
N ALA A 117 10.47 -1.12 5.19
CA ALA A 117 11.69 -1.90 4.96
C ALA A 117 11.96 -2.10 3.45
N ILE A 118 10.94 -2.42 2.65
CA ILE A 118 11.09 -2.56 1.20
C ILE A 118 11.39 -1.22 0.55
N ALA A 119 10.77 -0.13 0.98
CA ALA A 119 11.06 1.21 0.46
C ALA A 119 12.55 1.54 0.64
N ALA A 120 13.11 1.28 1.82
CA ALA A 120 14.52 1.47 2.11
C ALA A 120 15.42 0.59 1.22
N LEU A 121 15.09 -0.70 1.06
CA LEU A 121 15.85 -1.63 0.20
C LEU A 121 15.84 -1.21 -1.27
N LEU A 122 14.70 -0.72 -1.76
CA LEU A 122 14.51 -0.32 -3.15
C LEU A 122 14.90 1.13 -3.43
N LYS A 123 15.40 1.86 -2.41
CA LYS A 123 15.74 3.30 -2.48
C LYS A 123 14.57 4.14 -2.99
N ILE A 124 13.36 3.80 -2.55
CA ILE A 124 12.13 4.52 -2.88
C ILE A 124 12.00 5.68 -1.89
N PRO A 125 11.65 6.90 -2.34
CA PRO A 125 11.39 8.01 -1.44
C PRO A 125 10.30 7.63 -0.43
N VAL A 126 10.61 7.80 0.85
CA VAL A 126 9.69 7.61 1.97
C VAL A 126 8.82 8.87 2.05
N SER A 127 7.49 8.75 2.17
CA SER A 127 6.61 9.91 2.39
C SER A 127 6.40 10.21 3.88
N GLU A 128 5.87 11.39 4.21
CA GLU A 128 5.44 11.68 5.59
C GLU A 128 4.43 10.65 6.10
N THR A 129 3.52 10.21 5.23
CA THR A 129 2.52 9.18 5.55
C THR A 129 3.19 7.88 5.96
N MET A 130 4.23 7.47 5.24
CA MET A 130 5.01 6.27 5.57
C MET A 130 5.71 6.40 6.93
N ILE A 131 6.31 7.56 7.23
CA ILE A 131 6.96 7.81 8.54
C ILE A 131 5.95 7.79 9.68
N LYS A 132 4.79 8.44 9.51
CA LYS A 132 3.72 8.43 10.52
C LYS A 132 3.26 7.01 10.83
N ASN A 133 3.13 6.15 9.80
CA ASN A 133 2.77 4.75 9.99
C ASN A 133 3.91 3.91 10.60
N LEU A 134 5.17 4.21 10.28
CA LEU A 134 6.31 3.57 10.95
C LEU A 134 6.41 3.94 12.44
N ASN A 135 6.23 5.22 12.78
CA ASN A 135 6.25 5.66 14.18
C ASN A 135 5.14 4.98 15.00
N ARG A 136 3.96 4.76 14.39
CA ARG A 136 2.88 3.94 14.98
C ARG A 136 3.31 2.48 15.17
N PHE A 137 3.93 1.88 14.16
CA PHE A 137 4.45 0.50 14.25
C PHE A 137 5.46 0.33 15.38
N LEU A 138 6.33 1.31 15.58
CA LEU A 138 7.35 1.29 16.63
C LEU A 138 6.81 1.67 18.01
N CYS A 139 5.52 2.01 18.14
CA CYS A 139 4.88 2.48 19.38
C CYS A 139 5.65 3.63 20.06
N LEU A 140 6.25 4.52 19.27
CA LEU A 140 7.09 5.60 19.78
C LEU A 140 6.22 6.69 20.43
N SER A 141 6.65 7.17 21.60
CA SER A 141 6.03 8.32 22.25
C SER A 141 6.30 9.62 21.45
N GLU A 142 5.55 10.70 21.72
CA GLU A 142 5.71 11.98 20.99
C GLU A 142 7.15 12.53 21.00
N GLY A 143 7.94 12.24 22.04
CA GLY A 143 9.35 12.65 22.14
C GLY A 143 10.35 11.72 21.43
N GLU A 144 9.91 10.57 20.95
CA GLU A 144 10.76 9.52 20.36
C GLU A 144 10.50 9.31 18.86
N GLN A 145 9.60 10.09 18.27
CA GLN A 145 9.23 9.96 16.86
C GLN A 145 10.44 10.14 15.95
N ILE A 146 10.56 9.26 14.96
CA ILE A 146 11.50 9.44 13.86
C ILE A 146 11.11 10.72 13.11
N GLN A 147 12.03 11.67 13.09
CA GLN A 147 11.94 12.86 12.24
C GLN A 147 12.77 12.63 10.99
N TRP A 148 12.21 12.97 9.84
CA TRP A 148 12.88 12.84 8.55
C TRP A 148 12.81 14.19 7.84
N GLU A 149 13.95 14.68 7.40
CA GLU A 149 14.05 15.93 6.64
C GLU A 149 13.91 15.60 5.14
N PHE A 150 13.03 16.33 4.44
CA PHE A 150 12.64 16.12 3.05
C PHE A 150 13.27 17.16 2.12
#